data_AF-A0AAP5GXR6-F1
#
_entry.id   AF-A0AAP5GXR6-F1
#
_cell.length_a   1.000
_cell.length_b   1.000
_cell.length_c   1.000
_cell.angle_alpha   90.00
_cell.angle_beta   90.00
_cell.angle_gamma   90.00
#
_symmetry.space_group_name_H-M   'P 1'
#
loop_
_entity.id
_entity.type
_entity.pdbx_description
1 polymer ?
#
loop_
_entity_poly.entity_id
_entity_poly.type
_entity_poly.pdbx_seq_one_letter_code
_entity_poly.pdbx_strand_id
1 'polypeptide(L)'
;MRKWLMLLIFVCLVGLITACNRAGYEITGYTASSINAQFPVPTNAKQINLTTNSGNPNIKVAVTYELKNIGGELGLYPPSDYFQKLAEEGWIEIENERLGHVHFLQKEDSIIALEIREDTFQIHEMKPDFKFKQK
;
A
#
# COMPACT_ATOMS: atom_id res chain seq x y z
N MET A 1 6.95 -17.11 -49.86
CA MET A 1 7.35 -15.91 -49.09
C MET A 1 6.29 -15.43 -48.09
N ARG A 2 4.99 -15.39 -48.43
CA ARG A 2 3.91 -14.92 -47.52
C ARG A 2 3.72 -15.71 -46.21
N LYS A 3 3.97 -17.04 -46.22
CA LYS A 3 3.84 -17.91 -45.04
C LYS A 3 4.93 -17.68 -43.98
N TRP A 4 6.13 -17.29 -44.42
CA TRP A 4 7.26 -17.02 -43.53
C TRP A 4 7.16 -15.61 -42.92
N LEU A 5 6.56 -14.67 -43.67
CA LEU A 5 6.25 -13.33 -43.17
C LEU A 5 5.21 -13.37 -42.03
N MET A 6 4.18 -14.22 -42.13
CA MET A 6 3.19 -14.40 -41.06
C MET A 6 3.78 -15.06 -39.81
N LEU A 7 4.71 -16.00 -39.97
CA LEU A 7 5.39 -16.64 -38.84
C LEU A 7 6.26 -15.64 -38.07
N LEU A 8 6.92 -14.72 -38.78
CA LEU A 8 7.78 -13.69 -38.20
C LEU A 8 6.98 -12.62 -37.45
N ILE A 9 5.79 -12.26 -37.95
CA ILE A 9 4.84 -11.37 -37.26
C ILE A 9 4.30 -12.03 -35.99
N PHE A 10 3.99 -13.33 -36.03
CA PHE A 10 3.53 -14.07 -34.85
C PHE A 10 4.62 -14.18 -33.78
N VAL A 11 5.88 -14.40 -34.17
CA VAL A 11 7.03 -14.41 -33.24
C VAL A 11 7.29 -13.03 -32.62
N CYS A 12 7.14 -11.93 -33.37
CA CYS A 12 7.21 -10.57 -32.81
C CYS A 12 6.05 -10.27 -31.85
N LEU A 13 4.85 -10.80 -32.10
CA LEU A 13 3.69 -10.62 -31.23
C LEU A 13 3.85 -11.37 -29.90
N VAL A 14 4.47 -12.56 -29.92
CA VAL A 14 4.75 -13.37 -28.73
C VAL A 14 6.00 -12.89 -27.98
N GLY A 15 6.91 -12.15 -28.62
CA GLY A 15 8.11 -11.59 -27.99
C GLY A 15 7.87 -10.35 -27.11
N LEU A 16 6.68 -9.74 -27.14
CA LEU A 16 6.35 -8.54 -26.35
C LEU A 16 5.76 -8.83 -24.97
N ILE A 17 5.58 -10.11 -24.60
CA ILE A 17 5.29 -10.54 -23.23
C ILE A 17 6.56 -10.83 -22.43
N THR A 18 7.70 -10.21 -22.79
CA THR A 18 8.82 -10.12 -21.86
C THR A 18 8.33 -9.37 -20.64
N ALA A 19 8.16 -10.14 -19.55
CA ALA A 19 7.82 -9.66 -18.24
C ALA A 19 8.56 -8.36 -17.98
N CYS A 20 7.81 -7.27 -17.76
CA CYS A 20 8.38 -6.10 -17.12
C CYS A 20 9.03 -6.63 -15.84
N ASN A 21 10.35 -6.68 -15.82
CA ASN A 21 11.16 -6.91 -14.63
C ASN A 21 10.99 -5.67 -13.75
N ARG A 22 9.77 -5.41 -13.28
CA ARG A 22 9.56 -4.57 -12.11
C ARG A 22 10.28 -5.34 -11.02
N ALA A 23 11.38 -4.77 -10.52
CA ALA A 23 12.02 -5.31 -9.33
C ALA A 23 10.89 -5.55 -8.32
N GLY A 24 10.67 -6.81 -7.93
CA GLY A 24 9.60 -7.12 -6.98
C GLY A 24 9.89 -6.38 -5.68
N TYR A 25 8.85 -5.94 -4.98
CA TYR A 25 9.02 -5.65 -3.56
C TYR A 25 9.16 -6.97 -2.79
N GLU A 26 9.79 -6.91 -1.63
CA GLU A 26 9.98 -8.06 -0.76
C GLU A 26 9.51 -7.68 0.64
N ILE A 27 8.82 -8.60 1.32
CA ILE A 27 8.48 -8.48 2.74
C ILE A 27 9.14 -9.64 3.48
N THR A 28 10.09 -9.32 4.36
CA THR A 28 10.89 -10.33 5.07
C THR A 28 10.27 -10.80 6.40
N GLY A 29 9.19 -10.15 6.81
CA GLY A 29 8.51 -10.38 8.08
C GLY A 29 7.71 -9.15 8.51
N TYR A 30 7.15 -9.20 9.72
CA TYR A 30 6.37 -8.09 10.27
C TYR A 30 6.81 -7.77 11.70
N THR A 31 6.81 -6.47 12.01
CA THR A 31 6.99 -5.93 13.36
C THR A 31 5.87 -4.94 13.65
N ALA A 32 5.75 -4.49 14.91
CA ALA A 32 4.76 -3.50 15.29
C ALA A 32 5.09 -2.12 14.71
N SER A 33 4.06 -1.37 14.29
CA SER A 33 4.19 0.06 13.97
C SER A 33 4.64 0.86 15.19
N SER A 34 5.41 1.92 14.97
CA SER A 34 5.87 2.81 16.05
C SER A 34 4.77 3.66 16.65
N ILE A 35 3.62 3.79 15.98
CA ILE A 35 2.48 4.59 16.44
C ILE A 35 1.28 3.74 16.90
N ASN A 36 1.19 2.48 16.49
CA ASN A 36 0.13 1.56 16.90
C ASN A 36 0.67 0.12 16.99
N ALA A 37 0.78 -0.41 18.20
CA ALA A 37 1.40 -1.71 18.44
C ALA A 37 0.64 -2.90 17.81
N GLN A 38 -0.64 -2.73 17.47
CA GLN A 38 -1.46 -3.74 16.82
C GLN A 38 -1.41 -3.69 15.29
N PHE A 39 -0.80 -2.65 14.71
CA PHE A 39 -0.71 -2.50 13.26
C PHE A 39 0.62 -3.07 12.76
N PRO A 40 0.62 -4.16 11.97
CA PRO A 40 1.85 -4.78 11.49
C PRO A 40 2.49 -3.94 10.37
N VAL A 41 3.81 -3.87 10.39
CA VAL A 41 4.65 -3.14 9.43
C VAL A 41 5.74 -4.09 8.94
N PRO A 42 6.06 -4.15 7.63
CA PRO A 42 7.15 -4.97 7.12
C PRO A 42 8.48 -4.69 7.86
N THR A 43 9.17 -5.74 8.31
CA THR A 43 10.39 -5.60 9.13
C THR A 43 11.53 -4.90 8.38
N ASN A 44 11.58 -5.06 7.06
CA ASN A 44 12.53 -4.38 6.18
C ASN A 44 12.11 -2.97 5.78
N ALA A 45 10.94 -2.48 6.21
CA ALA A 45 10.54 -1.10 5.99
C ALA A 45 11.24 -0.16 6.97
N LYS A 46 11.89 0.88 6.44
CA LYS A 46 12.64 1.85 7.24
C LYS A 46 11.75 3.02 7.61
N GLN A 47 11.57 3.31 8.89
CA GLN A 47 10.90 4.54 9.31
C GLN A 47 11.73 5.77 8.90
N ILE A 48 11.12 6.69 8.16
CA ILE A 48 11.79 7.90 7.65
C ILE A 48 11.18 9.20 8.19
N ASN A 49 9.95 9.16 8.70
CA ASN A 49 9.29 10.34 9.29
C ASN A 49 8.31 9.91 10.40
N LEU A 50 8.23 10.71 11.47
CA LEU A 50 7.19 10.65 12.49
C LEU A 50 6.59 12.06 12.66
N THR A 51 5.29 12.18 12.44
CA THR A 51 4.53 13.43 12.58
C THR A 51 3.57 13.33 13.75
N THR A 52 3.89 14.01 14.85
CA THR A 52 3.04 14.07 16.07
C THR A 52 2.06 15.23 16.08
N ASN A 53 2.22 16.20 15.18
CA ASN A 53 1.28 17.29 14.95
C ASN A 53 1.09 17.48 13.44
N SER A 54 -0.02 16.96 12.91
CA SER A 54 -0.33 16.98 11.47
C SER A 54 -1.00 18.29 11.01
N GLY A 55 -1.47 19.13 11.94
CA GLY A 55 -2.39 20.24 11.64
C GLY A 55 -3.78 19.81 11.12
N ASN A 56 -3.98 18.52 10.85
CA ASN A 56 -5.27 17.97 10.41
C ASN A 56 -6.11 17.61 11.64
N PRO A 57 -7.36 18.13 11.75
CA PRO A 57 -8.19 17.89 12.92
C PRO A 57 -8.54 16.41 13.15
N ASN A 58 -8.46 15.55 12.12
CA ASN A 58 -8.85 14.14 12.19
C ASN A 58 -7.69 13.18 12.47
N ILE A 59 -6.43 13.61 12.33
CA ILE A 59 -5.24 12.75 12.48
C ILE A 59 -4.64 12.96 13.86
N LYS A 60 -4.44 11.87 14.61
CA LYS A 60 -3.78 11.86 15.92
C LYS A 60 -2.28 11.90 15.77
N VAL A 61 -1.72 10.98 14.98
CA VAL A 61 -0.29 10.83 14.72
C VAL A 61 -0.11 10.13 13.37
N ALA A 62 0.99 10.41 12.68
CA ALA A 62 1.33 9.74 11.44
C ALA A 62 2.80 9.31 11.40
N VAL A 63 3.09 8.23 10.71
CA VAL A 63 4.44 7.72 10.48
C VAL A 63 4.61 7.31 9.02
N THR A 64 5.75 7.62 8.43
CA THR A 64 6.09 7.23 7.06
C THR A 64 7.22 6.23 7.07
N TYR A 65 7.05 5.16 6.29
CA TYR A 65 8.03 4.11 6.07
C TYR A 65 8.45 4.06 4.60
N GLU A 66 9.74 3.81 4.37
CA GLU A 66 10.31 3.46 3.07
C GLU A 66 10.31 1.93 2.92
N LEU A 67 9.75 1.44 1.82
CA LEU A 67 9.78 0.04 1.39
C LEU A 67 9.86 0.02 -0.13
N LYS A 68 10.99 -0.44 -0.66
CA LYS A 68 11.28 -0.33 -2.09
C LYS A 68 10.33 -1.15 -2.96
N ASN A 69 10.08 -0.65 -4.16
CA ASN A 69 9.31 -1.22 -5.25
C ASN A 69 7.81 -1.41 -4.97
N ILE A 70 7.21 -0.64 -4.05
CA ILE A 70 5.77 -0.64 -3.81
C ILE A 70 5.08 0.58 -4.45
N GLY A 71 3.77 0.51 -4.64
CA GLY A 71 2.92 1.62 -5.09
C GLY A 71 3.03 1.96 -6.57
N GLY A 72 4.23 1.84 -7.16
CA GLY A 72 4.57 2.36 -8.49
C GLY A 72 4.43 3.88 -8.57
N GLU A 73 4.70 4.45 -9.75
CA GLU A 73 4.77 5.91 -9.98
C GLU A 73 3.54 6.71 -9.47
N LEU A 74 2.36 6.08 -9.43
CA LEU A 74 1.11 6.73 -9.02
C LEU A 74 0.56 6.26 -7.66
N GLY A 75 1.23 5.34 -6.97
CA GLY A 75 0.72 4.72 -5.73
C GLY A 75 -0.49 3.80 -5.93
N LEU A 76 -0.80 3.43 -7.19
CA LEU A 76 -1.98 2.65 -7.56
C LEU A 76 -1.77 1.13 -7.51
N TYR A 77 -0.56 0.67 -7.18
CA TYR A 77 -0.23 -0.74 -7.07
C TYR A 77 0.06 -1.09 -5.60
N PRO A 78 -1.00 -1.24 -4.77
CA PRO A 78 -0.82 -1.64 -3.38
C PRO A 78 -0.21 -3.05 -3.31
N PRO A 79 0.71 -3.31 -2.36
CA PRO A 79 1.29 -4.63 -2.15
C PRO A 79 0.22 -5.60 -1.61
N SER A 80 -0.30 -6.50 -2.45
CA SER A 80 -1.49 -7.31 -2.13
C SER A 80 -1.30 -8.28 -0.96
N ASP A 81 -0.11 -8.85 -0.82
CA ASP A 81 0.28 -9.70 0.31
C ASP A 81 0.30 -8.95 1.65
N TYR A 82 0.67 -7.66 1.65
CA TYR A 82 0.60 -6.82 2.84
C TYR A 82 -0.86 -6.59 3.26
N PHE A 83 -1.75 -6.27 2.32
CA PHE A 83 -3.17 -6.09 2.61
C PHE A 83 -3.83 -7.39 3.09
N GLN A 84 -3.43 -8.53 2.52
CA GLN A 84 -3.87 -9.83 3.03
C GLN A 84 -3.43 -10.03 4.48
N LYS A 85 -2.17 -9.72 4.82
CA LYS A 85 -1.69 -9.80 6.20
C LYS A 85 -2.48 -8.90 7.14
N LEU A 86 -2.80 -7.68 6.73
CA LEU A 86 -3.63 -6.76 7.52
C LEU A 86 -4.99 -7.39 7.83
N ALA A 87 -5.66 -7.98 6.84
CA ALA A 87 -6.93 -8.66 7.03
C ALA A 87 -6.82 -9.88 7.96
N GLU A 88 -5.77 -10.69 7.83
CA GLU A 88 -5.48 -11.83 8.73
C GLU A 88 -5.28 -11.39 10.19
N GLU A 89 -4.71 -10.21 10.41
CA GLU A 89 -4.52 -9.59 11.74
C GLU A 89 -5.77 -8.83 12.22
N GLY A 90 -6.89 -8.90 11.48
CA GLY A 90 -8.17 -8.30 11.84
C GLY A 90 -8.34 -6.83 11.46
N TRP A 91 -7.45 -6.27 10.64
CA TRP A 91 -7.60 -4.95 10.04
C TRP A 91 -8.38 -5.05 8.74
N ILE A 92 -9.65 -4.64 8.78
CA ILE A 92 -10.55 -4.77 7.64
C ILE A 92 -10.62 -3.44 6.90
N GLU A 93 -10.42 -3.46 5.58
CA GLU A 93 -10.55 -2.26 4.75
C GLU A 93 -12.02 -1.84 4.61
N ILE A 94 -12.28 -0.53 4.74
CA ILE A 94 -13.57 0.09 4.49
C ILE A 94 -13.58 0.59 3.03
N GLU A 95 -13.83 -0.32 2.09
CA GLU A 95 -13.66 -0.06 0.64
C GLU A 95 -14.44 1.17 0.14
N ASN A 96 -15.65 1.41 0.66
CA ASN A 96 -16.50 2.54 0.28
C ASN A 96 -15.92 3.91 0.66
N GLU A 97 -14.94 3.93 1.57
CA GLU A 97 -14.27 5.14 2.05
C GLU A 97 -12.89 5.33 1.41
N ARG A 98 -12.45 4.43 0.51
CA ARG A 98 -11.17 4.55 -0.19
C ARG A 98 -11.09 5.86 -0.98
N LEU A 99 -9.96 6.56 -0.84
CA LEU A 99 -9.68 7.81 -1.55
C LEU A 99 -8.39 7.66 -2.37
N GLY A 100 -8.53 7.21 -3.62
CA GLY A 100 -7.37 6.97 -4.50
C GLY A 100 -6.44 5.91 -3.91
N HIS A 101 -5.22 6.32 -3.54
CA HIS A 101 -4.20 5.48 -2.89
C HIS A 101 -4.25 5.49 -1.35
N VAL A 102 -5.29 6.09 -0.77
CA VAL A 102 -5.55 6.07 0.68
C VAL A 102 -6.60 5.03 1.00
N HIS A 103 -6.19 4.03 1.78
CA HIS A 103 -6.99 2.90 2.23
C HIS A 103 -7.34 3.06 3.70
N PHE A 104 -8.62 3.10 4.05
CA PHE A 104 -9.04 3.16 5.45
C PHE A 104 -9.24 1.75 5.99
N LEU A 105 -8.56 1.42 7.07
CA LEU A 105 -8.58 0.12 7.74
C LEU A 105 -9.13 0.31 9.15
N GLN A 106 -10.00 -0.60 9.58
CA GLN A 106 -10.57 -0.60 10.91
C GLN A 106 -10.30 -1.91 11.64
N LYS A 107 -9.95 -1.78 12.91
CA LYS A 107 -9.90 -2.88 13.88
C LYS A 107 -10.44 -2.35 15.20
N GLU A 108 -11.51 -2.97 15.70
CA GLU A 108 -12.23 -2.50 16.89
C GLU A 108 -12.65 -1.01 16.70
N ASP A 109 -12.30 -0.15 17.66
CA ASP A 109 -12.57 1.29 17.62
C ASP A 109 -11.43 2.10 16.95
N SER A 110 -10.37 1.43 16.48
CA SER A 110 -9.22 2.09 15.85
C SER A 110 -9.40 2.17 14.33
N ILE A 111 -9.21 3.36 13.78
CA ILE A 111 -9.18 3.60 12.34
C ILE A 111 -7.77 4.06 11.95
N ILE A 112 -7.21 3.43 10.93
CA ILE A 112 -5.96 3.80 10.30
C ILE A 112 -6.21 4.13 8.83
N ALA A 113 -5.72 5.29 8.38
CA ALA A 113 -5.57 5.55 6.96
C ALA A 113 -4.15 5.12 6.54
N LEU A 114 -4.07 4.16 5.63
CA LEU A 114 -2.85 3.69 4.99
C LEU A 114 -2.75 4.30 3.60
N GLU A 115 -1.81 5.23 3.42
CA GLU A 115 -1.52 5.84 2.14
C GLU A 115 -0.34 5.12 1.48
N ILE A 116 -0.52 4.63 0.25
CA ILE A 116 0.55 4.00 -0.53
C ILE A 116 1.07 4.98 -1.59
N ARG A 117 2.40 5.13 -1.66
CA ARG A 117 3.10 5.94 -2.65
C ARG A 117 4.23 5.13 -3.26
N GLU A 118 4.94 5.70 -4.23
CA GLU A 118 6.16 5.09 -4.76
C GLU A 118 7.18 4.92 -3.63
N ASP A 119 7.66 3.68 -3.46
CA ASP A 119 8.67 3.26 -2.49
C ASP A 119 8.37 3.58 -1.01
N THR A 120 7.16 4.02 -0.71
CA THR A 120 6.80 4.51 0.62
C THR A 120 5.35 4.22 0.95
N PHE A 121 5.06 4.07 2.23
CA PHE A 121 3.71 4.11 2.73
C PHE A 121 3.64 4.93 4.02
N GLN A 122 2.49 5.53 4.25
CA GLN A 122 2.23 6.34 5.42
C GLN A 122 1.03 5.78 6.18
N ILE A 123 1.21 5.64 7.49
CA ILE A 123 0.17 5.23 8.42
C ILE A 123 -0.27 6.48 9.16
N HIS A 124 -1.56 6.79 9.10
CA HIS A 124 -2.19 7.83 9.89
C HIS A 124 -3.15 7.18 10.87
N GLU A 125 -2.85 7.28 12.17
CA GLU A 125 -3.81 6.91 13.19
C GLU A 125 -4.83 8.04 13.34
N MET A 126 -6.11 7.71 13.14
CA MET A 126 -7.19 8.68 13.24
C MET A 126 -7.52 8.96 14.71
N LYS A 127 -8.10 10.13 15.00
CA LYS A 127 -8.57 10.45 16.34
C LYS A 127 -9.82 9.61 16.69
N PRO A 128 -10.08 9.31 17.99
CA PRO A 128 -11.22 8.49 18.41
C PRO A 128 -12.60 9.03 18.00
N ASP A 129 -12.71 10.34 17.81
CA ASP A 129 -13.93 11.04 17.38
C ASP A 129 -14.07 11.12 15.86
N PHE A 130 -13.11 10.61 15.09
CA PHE A 130 -13.20 10.58 13.64
C PHE A 130 -14.42 9.78 13.18
N LYS A 131 -15.18 10.39 12.26
CA LYS A 131 -16.31 9.77 11.57
C LYS A 131 -16.19 10.04 10.08
N PHE A 132 -16.49 9.03 9.27
CA PHE A 132 -16.66 9.24 7.83
C PHE A 132 -17.83 10.18 7.58
N LYS A 133 -17.70 11.04 6.57
CA LYS A 133 -18.82 11.89 6.16
C LYS A 133 -19.87 11.00 5.51
N GLN A 134 -21.12 11.12 5.94
CA GLN A 134 -22.23 10.47 5.25
C GLN A 134 -22.30 11.01 3.81
N LYS A 135 -22.31 10.10 2.83
CA LYS A 135 -22.44 10.42 1.39
C LYS A 135 -23.91 10.62 1.01
#